data_AF-A0A512H8F5-F1
#
_entry.id   AF-A0A512H8F5-F1
#
_cell.length_a   1.000
_cell.length_b   1.000
_cell.length_c   1.000
_cell.angle_alpha   90.00
_cell.angle_beta   90.00
_cell.angle_gamma   90.00
#
_symmetry.space_group_name_H-M   'P 1'
#
loop_
_entity.id
_entity.type
_entity.pdbx_description
1 polymer ?
#
loop_
_entity_poly.entity_id
_entity_poly.type
_entity_poly.pdbx_seq_one_letter_code
_entity_poly.pdbx_strand_id
1 'polypeptide(L)'
;MKQLPGIGPGVVLAVALGLGGCAAGTAENCDALNAGNVFQNAACLNGGGYEARLAQIEAQTRQEIQRAAVFDQDTAAQRATLTRLARDRSALDRQTRELTSGLASLRLQADGARARTQAQKAQLAAVQKELTTAENELARIRGGNAGSSEEVARLQESIKKKEEVIKTILVERIE
;
A
#
# COMPACT_ATOMS: atom_id res chain seq x y z
N MET A 1 -40.02 36.47 -25.19
CA MET A 1 -41.37 36.25 -24.61
C MET A 1 -41.26 34.96 -23.80
N LYS A 2 -41.56 34.86 -22.50
CA LYS A 2 -42.82 35.21 -21.85
C LYS A 2 -42.65 35.18 -20.31
N GLN A 3 -43.54 35.91 -19.64
CA GLN A 3 -43.67 36.23 -18.22
C GLN A 3 -44.01 35.06 -17.26
N LEU A 4 -43.81 35.37 -15.97
CA LEU A 4 -44.25 34.74 -14.70
C LEU A 4 -45.76 34.38 -14.63
N PRO A 5 -46.15 33.54 -13.65
CA PRO A 5 -46.77 34.02 -12.38
C PRO A 5 -46.25 33.21 -11.16
N GLY A 6 -46.29 33.62 -9.89
CA GLY A 6 -47.17 34.53 -9.15
C GLY A 6 -47.93 33.73 -8.07
N ILE A 7 -47.47 33.76 -6.80
CA ILE A 7 -48.26 33.43 -5.59
C ILE A 7 -47.71 34.28 -4.42
N GLY A 8 -48.50 35.25 -3.95
CA GLY A 8 -48.64 35.56 -2.52
C GLY A 8 -49.88 34.83 -1.98
N PRO A 9 -50.39 35.03 -0.74
CA PRO A 9 -49.99 36.01 0.28
C PRO A 9 -49.86 35.45 1.72
N GLY A 10 -49.26 36.23 2.62
CA GLY A 10 -49.61 36.25 4.04
C GLY A 10 -48.87 35.30 4.99
N VAL A 11 -47.85 35.82 5.69
CA VAL A 11 -47.90 35.94 7.16
C VAL A 11 -47.15 37.21 7.55
N VAL A 12 -47.89 38.05 8.26
CA VAL A 12 -47.51 39.28 8.95
C VAL A 12 -46.36 39.00 9.92
N LEU A 13 -45.23 39.71 9.79
CA LEU A 13 -44.41 40.02 10.96
C LEU A 13 -44.27 41.53 11.05
N ALA A 14 -44.93 42.05 12.08
CA ALA A 14 -45.14 43.43 12.38
C ALA A 14 -43.85 44.25 12.28
N VAL A 15 -43.87 45.24 11.40
CA VAL A 15 -43.10 46.46 11.54
C VAL A 15 -43.61 47.12 12.81
N ALA A 16 -42.99 46.78 13.94
CA ALA A 16 -43.18 47.51 15.18
C ALA A 16 -42.52 48.88 15.00
N LEU A 17 -43.38 49.83 14.63
CA LEU A 17 -43.17 51.27 14.76
C LEU A 17 -42.85 51.59 16.23
N GLY A 18 -41.56 51.54 16.56
CA GLY A 18 -40.99 52.20 17.72
C GLY A 18 -40.52 53.59 17.30
N LEU A 19 -41.47 54.52 17.16
CA LEU A 19 -41.18 55.95 17.18
C LEU A 19 -40.73 56.31 18.61
N GLY A 20 -39.43 56.19 18.85
CA GLY A 20 -38.71 56.75 19.98
C GLY A 20 -37.53 57.55 19.44
N GLY A 21 -37.47 58.84 19.76
CA GLY A 21 -36.53 59.79 19.18
C GLY A 21 -35.04 59.55 19.49
N CYS A 22 -34.23 60.20 18.66
CA CYS A 22 -32.84 60.60 18.93
C CYS A 22 -31.80 59.47 19.12
N ALA A 23 -31.12 59.13 18.02
CA ALA A 23 -29.74 58.64 18.00
C ALA A 23 -29.39 57.44 18.91
N ALA A 24 -30.09 56.32 18.79
CA ALA A 24 -29.51 55.05 19.20
C ALA A 24 -28.43 54.68 18.18
N GLY A 25 -27.17 54.99 18.50
CA GLY A 25 -26.03 54.44 17.77
C GLY A 25 -26.20 52.92 17.73
N THR A 26 -26.20 52.31 16.54
CA THR A 26 -26.09 50.86 16.42
C THR A 26 -24.85 50.41 17.20
N ALA A 27 -24.82 49.19 17.74
CA ALA A 27 -23.67 48.70 18.49
C ALA A 27 -22.34 48.88 17.71
N GLU A 28 -22.38 48.82 16.38
CA GLU A 28 -21.24 49.10 15.49
C GLU A 28 -20.76 50.56 15.51
N ASN A 29 -21.65 51.53 15.74
CA ASN A 29 -21.34 52.95 15.89
C ASN A 29 -20.88 53.31 17.32
N CYS A 30 -21.08 52.42 18.29
CA CYS A 30 -20.66 52.55 19.68
C CYS A 30 -19.36 51.78 19.95
N ASP A 31 -18.35 52.03 19.12
CA ASP A 31 -16.99 51.57 19.32
C ASP A 31 -16.15 52.73 19.90
N ALA A 32 -15.48 52.49 21.04
CA ALA A 32 -14.69 53.51 21.73
C ALA A 32 -13.55 54.06 20.87
N LEU A 33 -13.11 53.28 19.87
CA LEU A 33 -12.07 53.67 18.92
C LEU A 33 -12.62 54.48 17.73
N ASN A 34 -13.95 54.48 17.52
CA ASN A 34 -14.61 55.08 16.35
C ASN A 34 -15.71 56.11 16.70
N ALA A 35 -15.95 56.40 17.98
CA ALA A 35 -16.88 57.43 18.42
C ALA A 35 -16.36 58.83 18.04
N GLY A 36 -16.65 59.26 16.82
CA GLY A 36 -16.07 60.46 16.21
C GLY A 36 -16.55 61.80 16.78
N ASN A 37 -17.50 61.81 17.72
CA ASN A 37 -17.92 63.03 18.42
C ASN A 37 -18.53 62.77 19.81
N VAL A 38 -18.56 63.83 20.63
CA VAL A 38 -19.01 63.82 22.03
C VAL A 38 -20.49 63.45 22.17
N PHE A 39 -21.33 63.81 21.20
CA PHE A 39 -22.77 63.51 21.23
C PHE A 39 -23.07 62.03 20.98
N GLN A 40 -22.33 61.39 20.06
CA GLN A 40 -22.39 59.94 19.85
C GLN A 40 -21.91 59.17 21.07
N ASN A 41 -20.82 59.62 21.70
CA ASN A 41 -20.32 58.99 22.92
C ASN A 41 -21.35 59.07 24.06
N ALA A 42 -21.96 60.24 24.29
CA ALA A 42 -23.04 60.39 25.28
C ALA A 42 -24.27 59.51 24.99
N ALA A 43 -24.64 59.37 23.71
CA ALA A 43 -25.72 58.47 23.29
C ALA A 43 -25.37 57.00 23.53
N CYS A 44 -24.13 56.58 23.25
CA CYS A 44 -23.65 55.22 23.48
C CYS A 44 -23.51 54.87 24.97
N LEU A 45 -23.09 55.83 25.81
CA LEU A 45 -23.02 55.68 27.27
C LEU A 45 -24.42 55.55 27.89
N ASN A 46 -25.33 56.47 27.57
CA ASN A 46 -26.67 56.47 28.16
C ASN A 46 -27.59 55.39 27.58
N GLY A 47 -27.31 54.93 26.35
CA GLY A 47 -28.08 53.90 25.65
C GLY A 47 -27.54 52.47 25.78
N GLY A 48 -26.47 52.24 26.55
CA GLY A 48 -25.86 50.91 26.71
C GLY A 48 -25.18 50.35 25.45
N GLY A 49 -24.91 51.19 24.45
CA GLY A 49 -24.39 50.76 23.14
C GLY A 49 -22.99 50.12 23.22
N TYR A 50 -22.15 50.58 24.15
CA TYR A 50 -20.83 49.99 24.40
C TYR A 50 -20.91 48.57 24.97
N GLU A 51 -21.87 48.29 25.86
CA GLU A 51 -22.10 46.95 26.42
C GLU A 51 -22.60 45.98 25.33
N ALA A 52 -23.52 46.45 24.47
CA ALA A 52 -24.01 45.69 23.33
C ALA A 52 -22.87 45.35 22.34
N ARG A 53 -21.96 46.31 22.08
CA ARG A 53 -20.79 46.08 21.24
C ARG A 53 -19.80 45.11 21.87
N LEU A 54 -19.53 45.24 23.16
CA LEU A 54 -18.66 44.33 23.89
C LEU A 54 -19.21 42.89 23.85
N ALA A 55 -20.51 42.72 24.09
CA ALA A 55 -21.18 41.42 23.97
C ALA A 55 -21.10 40.83 22.55
N GLN A 56 -21.23 41.68 21.52
CA GLN A 56 -21.07 41.26 20.12
C GLN A 56 -19.64 40.80 19.83
N ILE A 57 -18.62 41.55 20.27
CA ILE A 57 -17.21 41.20 20.11
C ILE A 57 -16.92 39.88 20.84
N GLU A 58 -17.37 39.73 22.09
CA GLU A 58 -17.20 38.49 22.83
C GLU A 58 -17.84 37.29 22.13
N ALA A 59 -19.05 37.45 21.59
CA ALA A 59 -19.71 36.39 20.85
C ALA A 59 -18.94 36.00 19.58
N GLN A 60 -18.44 36.99 18.82
CA GLN A 60 -17.59 36.77 17.65
C GLN A 60 -16.27 36.09 18.02
N THR A 61 -15.58 36.55 19.07
CA THR A 61 -14.34 35.94 19.54
C THR A 61 -14.56 34.50 19.99
N ARG A 62 -15.64 34.20 20.73
CA ARG A 62 -15.98 32.81 21.09
C ARG A 62 -16.24 31.96 19.86
N GLN A 63 -16.92 32.50 18.85
CA GLN A 63 -17.15 31.79 17.59
C GLN A 63 -15.85 31.49 16.84
N GLU A 64 -14.94 32.46 16.74
CA GLU A 64 -13.64 32.28 16.09
C GLU A 64 -12.74 31.29 16.85
N ILE A 65 -12.73 31.32 18.19
CA ILE A 65 -12.02 30.33 19.01
C ILE A 65 -12.58 28.92 18.76
N GLN A 66 -13.92 28.77 18.68
CA GLN A 66 -14.54 27.48 18.37
C GLN A 66 -14.16 26.98 16.98
N ARG A 67 -14.13 27.86 15.97
CA ARG A 67 -13.70 27.51 14.60
C ARG A 67 -12.24 27.08 14.56
N ALA A 68 -11.36 27.82 15.24
CA ALA A 68 -9.95 27.47 15.35
C ALA A 68 -9.75 26.11 16.02
N ALA A 69 -10.48 25.81 17.10
CA ALA A 69 -10.40 24.52 17.78
C ALA A 69 -10.82 23.35 16.89
N VAL A 70 -11.88 23.50 16.08
CA VAL A 70 -12.31 22.48 15.11
C VAL A 70 -11.24 22.29 14.03
N PHE A 71 -10.65 23.37 13.52
CA PHE A 71 -9.58 23.29 12.53
C PHE A 71 -8.32 22.60 13.08
N ASP A 72 -7.93 22.89 14.32
CA ASP A 72 -6.81 22.23 14.98
C ASP A 72 -7.08 20.72 15.17
N GLN A 73 -8.31 20.36 15.53
CA GLN A 73 -8.72 18.96 15.63
C GLN A 73 -8.65 18.24 14.27
N ASP A 74 -9.15 18.87 13.21
CA ASP A 74 -9.12 18.31 11.85
C ASP A 74 -7.70 18.14 11.34
N THR A 75 -6.83 19.14 11.54
CA THR A 75 -5.42 19.05 11.13
C THR A 75 -4.67 17.97 11.91
N ALA A 76 -4.96 17.80 13.20
CA ALA A 76 -4.41 16.71 14.00
C ALA A 76 -4.86 15.33 13.47
N ALA A 77 -6.15 15.18 13.15
CA ALA A 77 -6.70 13.95 12.57
C ALA A 77 -6.08 13.62 11.19
N GLN A 78 -5.90 14.63 10.35
CA GLN A 78 -5.24 14.48 9.04
C GLN A 78 -3.77 14.05 9.20
N ARG A 79 -3.01 14.68 10.11
CA ARG A 79 -1.62 14.29 10.40
C ARG A 79 -1.51 12.85 10.91
N ALA A 80 -2.43 12.43 11.78
CA ALA A 80 -2.49 11.05 12.26
C ALA A 80 -2.74 10.06 11.11
N THR A 81 -3.65 10.41 10.20
CA THR A 81 -3.96 9.61 9.01
C THR A 81 -2.75 9.49 8.08
N LEU A 82 -2.06 10.60 7.78
CA LEU A 82 -0.84 10.58 6.96
C LEU A 82 0.26 9.72 7.60
N THR A 83 0.42 9.81 8.92
CA THR A 83 1.40 9.00 9.66
C THR A 83 1.05 7.50 9.61
N ARG A 84 -0.24 7.16 9.65
CA ARG A 84 -0.69 5.77 9.46
C ARG A 84 -0.40 5.29 8.04
N LEU A 85 -0.78 6.06 7.02
CA LEU A 85 -0.53 5.73 5.61
C LEU A 85 0.96 5.57 5.31
N ALA A 86 1.82 6.41 5.88
CA ALA A 86 3.27 6.30 5.72
C ALA A 86 3.83 5.00 6.34
N ARG A 87 3.30 4.57 7.49
CA ARG A 87 3.65 3.28 8.11
C ARG A 87 3.17 2.11 7.27
N ASP A 88 1.94 2.17 6.78
CA ASP A 88 1.35 1.11 5.93
C ASP A 88 2.14 0.96 4.62
N ARG A 89 2.51 2.07 3.98
CA ARG A 89 3.38 2.08 2.80
C ARG A 89 4.73 1.43 3.08
N SER A 90 5.36 1.79 4.20
CA SER A 90 6.64 1.21 4.60
C SER A 90 6.55 -0.30 4.87
N ALA A 91 5.41 -0.77 5.39
CA ALA A 91 5.17 -2.19 5.60
C ALA A 91 5.00 -2.95 4.27
N LEU A 92 4.23 -2.38 3.33
CA LEU A 92 4.08 -2.93 1.97
C LEU A 92 5.41 -2.97 1.20
N ASP A 93 6.26 -1.95 1.34
CA ASP A 93 7.58 -1.92 0.71
C ASP A 93 8.47 -3.04 1.25
N ARG A 94 8.40 -3.34 2.55
CA ARG A 94 9.13 -4.49 3.15
C ARG A 94 8.62 -5.82 2.61
N GLN A 95 7.31 -6.02 2.57
CA GLN A 95 6.72 -7.26 2.01
C GLN A 95 7.11 -7.45 0.54
N THR A 96 7.10 -6.38 -0.25
CA THR A 96 7.48 -6.44 -1.67
C THR A 96 8.94 -6.87 -1.84
N ARG A 97 9.85 -6.34 -1.01
CA ARG A 97 11.27 -6.74 -1.02
C ARG A 97 11.44 -8.21 -0.60
N GLU A 98 10.72 -8.64 0.43
CA GLU A 98 10.74 -10.03 0.90
C GLU A 98 10.28 -11.00 -0.20
N LEU A 99 9.13 -10.73 -0.82
CA LEU A 99 8.61 -11.53 -1.94
C LEU A 99 9.57 -11.55 -3.12
N THR A 100 10.18 -10.41 -3.44
CA THR A 100 11.17 -10.32 -4.53
C THR A 100 12.41 -11.17 -4.23
N SER A 101 12.89 -11.15 -3.00
CA SER A 101 14.02 -11.97 -2.56
C SER A 101 13.68 -13.47 -2.55
N GLY A 102 12.48 -13.84 -2.10
CA GLY A 102 11.99 -15.22 -2.14
C GLY A 102 11.88 -15.73 -3.57
N LEU A 103 11.37 -14.91 -4.49
CA LEU A 103 11.26 -15.25 -5.90
C LEU A 103 12.64 -15.42 -6.56
N ALA A 104 13.63 -14.59 -6.19
CA ALA A 104 15.01 -14.76 -6.65
C ALA A 104 15.62 -16.08 -6.14
N SER A 105 15.39 -16.44 -4.87
CA SER A 105 15.84 -17.71 -4.30
C SER A 105 15.20 -18.91 -5.01
N LEU A 106 13.88 -18.88 -5.24
CA LEU A 106 13.16 -19.93 -5.96
C LEU A 106 13.68 -20.09 -7.41
N ARG A 107 14.01 -18.99 -8.10
CA ARG A 107 14.63 -19.06 -9.42
C ARG A 107 15.99 -19.75 -9.39
N LEU A 108 16.86 -19.39 -8.44
CA LEU A 108 18.16 -20.04 -8.26
C LEU A 108 18.01 -21.53 -7.95
N GLN A 109 17.05 -21.91 -7.11
CA GLN A 109 16.76 -23.33 -6.82
C GLN A 109 16.27 -24.07 -8.06
N ALA A 110 15.38 -23.47 -8.85
CA ALA A 110 14.87 -24.05 -10.10
C ALA A 110 15.99 -24.22 -11.13
N ASP A 111 16.86 -23.22 -11.30
CA ASP A 111 18.00 -23.30 -12.22
C ASP A 111 19.03 -24.33 -11.75
N GLY A 112 19.29 -24.42 -10.45
CA GLY A 112 20.13 -25.47 -9.87
C GLY A 112 19.54 -26.88 -10.05
N ALA A 113 18.22 -27.04 -9.92
CA ALA A 113 17.55 -28.32 -10.20
C ALA A 113 17.62 -28.69 -11.70
N ARG A 114 17.45 -27.71 -12.60
CA ARG A 114 17.62 -27.91 -14.05
C ARG A 114 19.04 -28.32 -14.40
N ALA A 115 20.05 -27.65 -13.84
CA ALA A 115 21.45 -27.98 -14.07
C ALA A 115 21.78 -29.40 -13.59
N ARG A 116 21.32 -29.78 -12.39
CA ARG A 116 21.47 -31.15 -11.86
C ARG A 116 20.79 -32.18 -12.78
N THR A 117 19.58 -31.89 -13.24
CA THR A 117 18.85 -32.77 -14.18
C THR A 117 19.61 -32.93 -15.50
N GLN A 118 20.19 -31.85 -16.03
CA GLN A 118 21.00 -31.91 -17.25
C GLN A 118 22.28 -32.73 -17.05
N ALA A 119 22.96 -32.56 -15.92
CA ALA A 119 24.15 -33.34 -15.57
C ALA A 119 23.82 -34.84 -15.44
N GLN A 120 22.74 -35.19 -14.73
CA GLN A 120 22.26 -36.57 -14.62
C GLN A 120 21.90 -37.17 -15.98
N LYS A 121 21.27 -36.41 -16.88
CA LYS A 121 21.00 -36.87 -18.26
C LYS A 121 22.28 -37.16 -19.03
N ALA A 122 23.29 -36.30 -18.92
CA ALA A 122 24.59 -36.50 -19.57
C ALA A 122 25.29 -37.75 -19.02
N GLN A 123 25.27 -37.93 -17.69
CA GLN A 123 25.82 -39.11 -17.03
C GLN A 123 25.11 -40.38 -17.48
N LEU A 124 23.77 -40.38 -17.53
CA LEU A 124 22.98 -41.51 -18.00
C LEU A 124 23.35 -41.89 -19.44
N ALA A 125 23.45 -40.90 -20.35
CA ALA A 125 23.84 -41.14 -21.74
C ALA A 125 25.26 -41.73 -21.85
N ALA A 126 26.20 -41.25 -21.02
CA ALA A 126 27.56 -41.79 -20.98
C ALA A 126 27.59 -43.25 -20.50
N VAL A 127 26.90 -43.58 -19.40
CA VAL A 127 26.85 -44.93 -18.85
C VAL A 127 26.16 -45.90 -19.81
N GLN A 128 25.10 -45.47 -20.50
CA GLN A 128 24.44 -46.28 -21.53
C GLN A 128 25.37 -46.61 -22.69
N LYS A 129 26.17 -45.63 -23.17
CA LYS A 129 27.14 -45.87 -24.23
C LYS A 129 28.24 -46.86 -23.80
N GLU A 130 28.72 -46.74 -22.57
CA GLU A 130 29.69 -47.68 -22.01
C GLU A 130 29.11 -49.10 -21.85
N LEU A 131 27.85 -49.20 -21.43
CA LEU A 131 27.13 -50.47 -21.32
C LEU A 131 27.06 -51.16 -22.68
N THR A 132 26.58 -50.47 -23.72
CA THR A 132 26.50 -51.01 -25.08
C THR A 132 27.88 -51.44 -25.61
N THR A 133 28.93 -50.70 -25.28
CA THR A 133 30.31 -51.05 -25.68
C THR A 133 30.77 -52.34 -25.00
N ALA A 134 30.54 -52.48 -23.69
CA ALA A 134 30.88 -53.67 -22.93
C ALA A 134 30.07 -54.91 -23.39
N GLU A 135 28.78 -54.73 -23.69
CA GLU A 135 27.92 -55.80 -24.23
C GLU A 135 28.41 -56.28 -25.60
N ASN A 136 28.75 -55.35 -26.50
CA ASN A 136 29.29 -55.68 -27.81
C ASN A 136 30.64 -56.40 -27.71
N GLU A 137 31.50 -55.98 -26.79
CA GLU A 137 32.79 -56.64 -26.57
C GLU A 137 32.62 -58.06 -26.01
N LEU A 138 31.71 -58.24 -25.05
CA LEU A 138 31.35 -59.55 -24.52
C LEU A 138 30.76 -60.46 -25.61
N ALA A 139 29.89 -59.93 -26.47
CA ALA A 139 29.33 -60.68 -27.60
C ALA A 139 30.41 -61.09 -28.62
N ARG A 140 31.37 -60.20 -28.90
CA ARG A 140 32.52 -60.49 -29.78
C ARG A 140 33.42 -61.58 -29.23
N ILE A 141 33.74 -61.55 -27.93
CA ILE A 141 34.54 -62.59 -27.26
C ILE A 141 33.80 -63.93 -27.29
N ARG A 142 32.50 -63.94 -27.01
CA ARG A 142 31.69 -65.17 -27.08
C ARG A 142 31.50 -65.72 -28.50
N GLY A 143 31.50 -64.84 -29.51
CA GLY A 143 31.21 -65.16 -30.90
C GLY A 143 32.39 -65.68 -31.74
N GLY A 144 33.59 -65.84 -31.18
CA GLY A 144 34.70 -66.47 -31.91
C GLY A 144 36.10 -65.95 -31.63
N ASN A 145 36.28 -64.94 -30.77
CA ASN A 145 37.61 -64.51 -30.32
C ASN A 145 37.95 -65.19 -28.99
N ALA A 146 39.09 -65.87 -28.89
CA ALA A 146 39.54 -66.60 -27.70
C ALA A 146 39.88 -65.68 -26.51
N GLY A 147 38.88 -65.01 -25.94
CA GLY A 147 39.02 -64.25 -24.70
C GLY A 147 39.13 -65.20 -23.51
N SER A 148 39.91 -64.81 -22.51
CA SER A 148 40.08 -65.62 -21.30
C SER A 148 38.78 -65.68 -20.48
N SER A 149 38.56 -66.76 -19.73
CA SER A 149 37.43 -66.86 -18.80
C SER A 149 37.39 -65.70 -17.79
N GLU A 150 38.57 -65.14 -17.46
CA GLU A 150 38.72 -64.03 -16.53
C GLU A 150 38.26 -62.71 -17.14
N GLU A 151 38.52 -62.49 -18.43
CA GLU A 151 38.09 -61.30 -19.18
C GLU A 151 36.55 -61.27 -19.36
N VAL A 152 35.95 -62.43 -19.64
CA VAL A 152 34.48 -62.59 -19.70
C VAL A 152 33.85 -62.26 -18.34
N ALA A 153 34.42 -62.78 -17.24
CA ALA A 153 33.92 -62.51 -15.90
C ALA A 153 34.01 -61.01 -15.53
N ARG A 154 35.13 -60.34 -15.86
CA ARG A 154 35.31 -58.90 -15.65
C ARG A 154 34.29 -58.07 -16.43
N LEU A 155 34.03 -58.41 -17.70
CA LEU A 155 33.04 -57.70 -18.51
C LEU A 155 31.62 -57.89 -17.99
N GLN A 156 31.25 -59.10 -17.57
CA GLN A 156 29.95 -59.37 -16.95
C GLN A 156 29.75 -58.59 -15.65
N GLU A 157 30.78 -58.51 -14.80
CA GLU A 157 30.74 -57.71 -13.58
C GLU A 157 30.61 -56.21 -13.90
N SER A 158 31.33 -55.73 -14.91
CA SER A 158 31.25 -54.34 -15.39
C SER A 158 29.85 -53.97 -15.90
N ILE A 159 29.24 -54.84 -16.70
CA ILE A 159 27.86 -54.69 -17.20
C ILE A 159 26.89 -54.57 -16.02
N LYS A 160 26.95 -55.53 -15.08
CA LYS A 160 26.07 -55.53 -13.90
C LYS A 160 26.22 -54.25 -13.07
N LYS A 161 27.45 -53.77 -12.85
CA LYS A 161 27.71 -52.52 -12.14
C LYS A 161 27.09 -51.31 -12.87
N LYS A 162 27.19 -51.25 -14.20
CA LYS A 162 26.63 -50.16 -15.00
C LYS A 162 25.09 -50.18 -15.02
N GLU A 163 24.48 -51.35 -15.07
CA GLU A 163 23.02 -51.51 -14.94
C GLU A 163 22.51 -50.97 -13.59
N GLU A 164 23.20 -51.28 -12.49
CA GLU A 164 22.86 -50.76 -11.16
C GLU A 164 23.04 -49.24 -11.06
N VAL A 165 24.08 -48.68 -11.68
CA VAL A 165 24.28 -47.22 -11.76
C VAL A 165 23.15 -46.56 -12.55
N ILE A 166 22.74 -47.13 -13.69
CA ILE A 166 21.60 -46.62 -14.48
C ILE A 166 20.33 -46.63 -13.63
N LYS A 167 20.05 -47.74 -12.94
CA LYS A 167 18.88 -47.86 -12.07
C LYS A 167 18.88 -46.81 -10.96
N THR A 168 20.02 -46.57 -10.34
CA THR A 168 20.19 -45.55 -9.29
C THR A 168 19.89 -44.15 -9.83
N ILE A 169 20.49 -43.77 -10.97
CA ILE A 169 20.27 -42.47 -11.61
C ILE A 169 18.79 -42.27 -12.01
N LEU A 170 18.10 -43.34 -12.41
CA LEU A 170 16.67 -43.27 -12.76
C LEU A 170 15.75 -43.10 -11.55
N VAL A 171 16.07 -43.72 -10.42
CA VAL A 171 15.30 -43.58 -9.16
C VAL A 171 15.49 -42.18 -8.57
N GLU A 172 16.71 -41.66 -8.53
CA GLU A 172 17.03 -40.30 -8.05
C GLU A 172 16.39 -39.17 -8.87
N ARG A 173 15.77 -39.49 -10.01
CA ARG A 173 15.11 -38.53 -10.90
C ARG A 173 13.59 -38.48 -10.70
N ILE A 174 13.01 -39.46 -10.01
CA ILE A 174 11.57 -39.58 -9.75
C ILE A 174 11.20 -38.97 -8.37
N GLU A 175 12.16 -38.92 -7.44
CA GLU A 175 12.05 -38.25 -6.14
C GLU A 175 12.42 -36.75 -6.21
#